data_AF-A0A1Q2LIL3-F1
#
_entry.id   AF-A0A1Q2LIL3-F1
#
_cell.length_a   1.000
_cell.length_b   1.000
_cell.length_c   1.000
_cell.angle_alpha   90.00
_cell.angle_beta   90.00
_cell.angle_gamma   90.00
#
_symmetry.space_group_name_H-M   'P 1'
#
loop_
_entity.id
_entity.type
_entity.pdbx_description
1 polymer ?
#
loop_
_entity_poly.entity_id
_entity_poly.type
_entity_poly.pdbx_seq_one_letter_code
_entity_poly.pdbx_strand_id
1 'polypeptide(L)'
;MISCCDKYVQIKLAEDSKILPKVLSYAKKHFSRNYRLSSSVLILDDGEIVKKNYLINWCYHAANHYDPNDNTELEFALANSHLPIRIKMVKSTDLLERIRVKIQMIGTSRIILTLSKRNRVAERYIKAMFGSHYIGMSQNEIYLQSGNEFFWESVMRFIGNRIIHNIVLSFEYSDFNADEITFLTSQEKELRQCYAILDSQFGDDFELVKKRYLKLAREYHPDNFYGENEKEILDYTTKFHKITEAYKTIKRTEHLHTN
;
A
#
# COMPACT_ATOMS: atom_id res chain seq x y z
N MET A 1 10.05 -7.35 -14.73
CA MET A 1 9.47 -5.99 -14.72
C MET A 1 8.88 -5.69 -16.09
N ILE A 2 7.61 -5.28 -16.14
CA ILE A 2 6.92 -4.89 -17.38
C ILE A 2 6.78 -3.37 -17.38
N SER A 3 7.00 -2.71 -18.51
CA SER A 3 6.85 -1.27 -18.65
C SER A 3 6.31 -0.98 -20.04
N CYS A 4 5.30 -0.12 -20.16
CA CYS A 4 4.79 0.29 -21.46
C CYS A 4 5.39 1.64 -21.88
N CYS A 5 5.74 1.77 -23.16
CA CYS A 5 6.12 3.02 -23.81
C CYS A 5 5.15 3.26 -24.97
N ASP A 6 5.04 4.50 -25.45
CA ASP A 6 4.09 4.91 -26.51
C ASP A 6 4.21 4.11 -27.83
N LYS A 7 5.27 3.30 -28.00
CA LYS A 7 5.56 2.54 -29.22
C LYS A 7 5.61 1.03 -29.04
N TYR A 8 5.72 0.53 -27.80
CA TYR A 8 5.84 -0.91 -27.52
C TYR A 8 5.66 -1.21 -26.04
N VAL A 9 5.20 -2.43 -25.74
CA VAL A 9 5.21 -3.00 -24.39
C VAL A 9 6.57 -3.66 -24.15
N GLN A 10 7.27 -3.28 -23.08
CA GLN A 10 8.57 -3.84 -22.74
C GLN A 10 8.47 -4.82 -21.58
N ILE A 11 9.03 -6.02 -21.75
CA ILE A 11 9.16 -7.03 -20.71
C ILE A 11 10.64 -7.23 -20.42
N LYS A 12 11.10 -6.91 -19.21
CA LYS A 12 12.47 -7.17 -18.78
C LYS A 12 12.53 -8.49 -18.01
N LEU A 13 13.34 -9.43 -18.51
CA LEU A 13 13.59 -10.74 -17.91
C LEU A 13 15.07 -10.89 -17.57
N ALA A 14 15.36 -11.53 -16.44
CA ALA A 14 16.72 -11.85 -16.04
C ALA A 14 17.29 -12.95 -16.96
N GLU A 15 18.55 -12.82 -17.37
CA GLU A 15 19.23 -13.82 -18.22
C GLU A 15 19.30 -15.22 -17.60
N ASP A 16 19.43 -15.28 -16.27
CA ASP A 16 19.49 -16.50 -15.46
C ASP A 16 18.10 -17.03 -15.06
N SER A 17 17.02 -16.36 -15.47
CA SER A 17 15.67 -16.72 -15.04
C SER A 17 15.21 -18.05 -15.66
N LYS A 18 14.67 -18.95 -14.83
CA LYS A 18 14.06 -20.21 -15.27
C LYS A 18 12.89 -20.01 -16.24
N ILE A 19 12.25 -18.84 -16.26
CA ILE A 19 11.15 -18.56 -17.20
C ILE A 19 11.63 -18.10 -18.58
N LEU A 20 12.81 -17.47 -18.68
CA LEU A 20 13.32 -16.93 -19.94
C LEU A 20 13.30 -17.95 -21.09
N PRO A 21 13.84 -19.19 -20.96
CA PRO A 21 13.81 -20.16 -22.06
C PRO A 21 12.38 -20.53 -22.47
N LYS A 22 11.44 -20.58 -21.51
CA LYS A 22 10.03 -20.91 -21.79
C LYS A 22 9.33 -19.78 -22.53
N VAL A 23 9.57 -18.53 -22.14
CA VAL A 23 9.04 -17.33 -22.81
C VAL A 23 9.57 -17.22 -24.24
N LEU A 24 10.87 -17.45 -24.43
CA LEU A 24 11.46 -17.44 -25.78
C LEU A 24 10.90 -18.55 -26.66
N SER A 25 10.70 -19.76 -26.11
CA SER A 25 10.07 -20.87 -26.84
C SER A 25 8.62 -20.57 -27.21
N TYR A 26 7.85 -19.98 -26.29
CA TYR A 26 6.48 -19.57 -26.56
C TYR A 26 6.44 -18.54 -27.67
N ALA A 27 7.29 -17.51 -27.60
CA ALA A 27 7.33 -16.45 -28.59
C ALA A 27 7.64 -17.00 -30.00
N LYS A 28 8.61 -17.91 -30.10
CA LYS A 28 8.99 -18.56 -31.36
C LYS A 28 7.87 -19.44 -31.93
N LYS A 29 7.09 -20.11 -31.07
CA LYS A 29 6.01 -21.02 -31.47
C LYS A 29 4.76 -20.28 -31.94
N HIS A 30 4.44 -19.16 -31.31
CA HIS A 30 3.12 -18.54 -31.43
C HIS A 30 3.08 -17.24 -32.22
N PHE A 31 4.22 -16.58 -32.44
CA PHE A 31 4.28 -15.33 -33.19
C PHE A 31 5.17 -15.49 -34.42
N SER A 32 4.60 -15.23 -35.59
CA SER A 32 5.32 -15.36 -36.87
C SER A 32 6.34 -14.24 -37.07
N ARG A 33 6.05 -13.05 -36.53
CA ARG A 33 6.89 -11.84 -36.62
C ARG A 33 7.72 -11.62 -35.35
N ASN A 34 8.48 -12.64 -34.94
CA ASN A 34 9.44 -12.52 -33.84
C ASN A 34 10.87 -12.33 -34.38
N TYR A 35 11.56 -11.29 -33.92
CA TYR A 35 12.92 -10.96 -34.32
C TYR A 35 13.84 -11.00 -33.11
N ARG A 36 14.87 -11.85 -33.17
CA ARG A 36 15.86 -11.96 -32.13
C ARG A 36 17.03 -11.02 -32.40
N LEU A 37 17.35 -10.20 -31.40
CA LEU A 37 18.53 -9.36 -31.31
C LEU A 37 19.47 -9.92 -30.24
N SER A 38 20.69 -9.37 -30.13
CA SER A 38 21.72 -9.83 -29.19
C SER A 38 21.25 -9.87 -27.73
N SER A 39 20.50 -8.85 -27.28
CA SER A 39 20.01 -8.74 -25.89
C SER A 39 18.49 -8.56 -25.79
N SER A 40 17.74 -8.80 -26.88
CA SER A 40 16.28 -8.68 -26.83
C SER A 40 15.57 -9.49 -27.91
N VAL A 41 14.30 -9.81 -27.69
CA VAL A 41 13.38 -10.32 -28.71
C VAL A 41 12.29 -9.29 -28.93
N LEU A 42 12.01 -8.98 -30.20
CA LEU A 42 10.95 -8.09 -30.61
C LEU A 42 9.84 -8.92 -31.27
N ILE A 43 8.65 -8.86 -30.71
CA ILE A 43 7.44 -9.42 -31.28
C ILE A 43 6.69 -8.25 -31.89
N LEU A 44 6.68 -8.18 -33.22
CA LEU A 44 5.90 -7.15 -33.91
C LEU A 44 4.41 -7.49 -33.86
N ASP A 45 3.58 -6.50 -34.18
CA ASP A 45 2.17 -6.78 -34.30
C ASP A 45 1.86 -7.72 -35.47
N ASP A 46 1.24 -8.84 -35.11
CA ASP A 46 0.81 -9.92 -35.99
C ASP A 46 -0.68 -10.26 -35.81
N GLY A 47 -1.44 -9.43 -35.06
CA GLY A 47 -2.87 -9.61 -34.82
C GLY A 47 -3.21 -10.59 -33.69
N GLU A 48 -2.22 -11.23 -33.07
CA GLU A 48 -2.42 -12.27 -32.05
C GLU A 48 -2.56 -11.70 -30.62
N ILE A 49 -3.50 -10.76 -30.44
CA ILE A 49 -3.70 -10.02 -29.18
C ILE A 49 -3.94 -10.97 -27.98
N VAL A 50 -4.71 -12.04 -28.18
CA VAL A 50 -5.01 -13.02 -27.11
C VAL A 50 -3.73 -13.70 -26.60
N LYS A 51 -2.84 -14.11 -27.52
CA LYS A 51 -1.57 -14.75 -27.18
C LYS A 51 -0.58 -13.75 -26.57
N LYS A 52 -0.62 -12.49 -27.03
CA LYS A 52 0.14 -11.38 -26.43
C LYS A 52 -0.31 -11.12 -24.99
N ASN A 53 -1.62 -11.04 -24.73
CA ASN A 53 -2.19 -10.90 -23.39
C ASN A 53 -1.75 -12.06 -22.48
N TYR A 54 -1.83 -13.29 -22.99
CA TYR A 54 -1.36 -14.47 -22.25
C TYR A 54 0.13 -14.36 -21.89
N LEU A 55 0.97 -13.98 -22.85
CA LEU A 55 2.40 -13.80 -22.63
C LEU A 55 2.70 -12.73 -21.58
N ILE A 56 2.01 -11.58 -21.63
CA ILE A 56 2.15 -10.47 -20.67
C ILE A 56 1.75 -10.92 -19.28
N ASN A 57 0.55 -11.51 -19.12
CA ASN A 57 0.07 -12.06 -17.84
C ASN A 57 1.04 -13.08 -17.27
N TRP A 58 1.50 -14.02 -18.09
CA TRP A 58 2.42 -15.05 -17.65
C TRP A 58 3.76 -14.48 -17.17
N CYS A 59 4.34 -13.52 -17.91
CA CYS A 59 5.56 -12.84 -17.51
C CYS A 59 5.38 -12.02 -16.24
N TYR A 60 4.21 -11.40 -16.05
CA TYR A 60 3.89 -10.61 -14.86
C TYR A 60 3.85 -11.48 -13.60
N HIS A 61 3.07 -12.56 -13.62
CA HIS A 61 2.94 -13.46 -12.48
C HIS A 61 4.22 -14.22 -12.17
N ALA A 62 5.00 -14.61 -13.18
CA ALA A 62 6.26 -15.28 -12.98
C ALA A 62 7.39 -14.39 -12.43
N ALA A 63 7.24 -13.07 -12.54
CA ALA A 63 8.20 -12.11 -11.99
C ALA A 63 7.99 -11.86 -10.48
N ASN A 64 7.16 -12.66 -9.79
CA ASN A 64 6.85 -12.57 -8.36
C ASN A 64 6.30 -11.19 -7.92
N HIS A 65 5.67 -10.44 -8.82
CA HIS A 65 4.89 -9.24 -8.48
C HIS A 65 3.49 -9.61 -7.98
N TYR A 66 3.39 -10.51 -6.98
CA TYR A 66 2.11 -10.78 -6.34
C TYR A 66 1.89 -9.77 -5.21
N ASP A 67 1.60 -8.54 -5.61
CA ASP A 67 0.96 -7.56 -4.73
C ASP A 67 -0.49 -7.40 -5.21
N PRO A 68 -1.48 -7.98 -4.50
CA PRO A 68 -2.87 -7.96 -4.96
C PRO A 68 -3.47 -6.55 -5.08
N ASN A 69 -2.80 -5.52 -4.53
CA ASN A 69 -3.20 -4.12 -4.62
C ASN A 69 -2.49 -3.31 -5.71
N ASP A 70 -1.53 -3.88 -6.47
CA ASP A 70 -0.75 -3.17 -7.51
C ASP A 70 -1.06 -3.73 -8.92
N ASN A 71 -2.36 -3.80 -9.29
CA ASN A 71 -2.79 -4.29 -10.62
C ASN A 71 -2.66 -3.23 -11.74
N THR A 72 -2.36 -1.98 -11.39
CA THR A 72 -2.36 -0.86 -12.34
C THR A 72 -1.33 -1.05 -13.47
N GLU A 73 -0.14 -1.55 -13.18
CA GLU A 73 0.90 -1.80 -14.18
C GLU A 73 0.50 -2.92 -15.16
N LEU A 74 -0.19 -3.95 -14.69
CA LEU A 74 -0.66 -5.06 -15.51
C LEU A 74 -1.81 -4.64 -16.41
N GLU A 75 -2.83 -3.98 -15.85
CA GLU A 75 -3.97 -3.46 -16.60
C GLU A 75 -3.52 -2.52 -17.72
N PHE A 76 -2.57 -1.63 -17.41
CA PHE A 76 -1.99 -0.72 -18.39
C PHE A 76 -1.22 -1.47 -19.50
N ALA A 77 -0.46 -2.52 -19.17
CA ALA A 77 0.25 -3.32 -20.15
C ALA A 77 -0.70 -4.14 -21.05
N LEU A 78 -1.81 -4.65 -20.50
CA LEU A 78 -2.83 -5.38 -21.24
C LEU A 78 -3.64 -4.47 -22.15
N ALA A 79 -3.98 -3.25 -21.71
CA ALA A 79 -4.64 -2.26 -22.56
C ALA A 79 -3.79 -1.89 -23.80
N ASN A 80 -2.46 -1.93 -23.65
CA ASN A 80 -1.51 -1.61 -24.70
C ASN A 80 -0.93 -2.84 -25.43
N SER A 81 -1.50 -4.03 -25.25
CA SER A 81 -0.99 -5.27 -25.84
C SER A 81 -1.10 -5.35 -27.36
N HIS A 82 -1.91 -4.46 -27.96
CA HIS A 82 -1.97 -4.27 -29.41
C HIS A 82 -0.61 -3.79 -29.97
N LEU A 83 0.20 -3.08 -29.17
CA LEU A 83 1.53 -2.62 -29.57
C LEU A 83 2.51 -3.80 -29.73
N PRO A 84 3.64 -3.59 -30.43
CA PRO A 84 4.76 -4.53 -30.42
C PRO A 84 5.24 -4.82 -29.00
N ILE A 85 5.75 -6.04 -28.76
CA ILE A 85 6.32 -6.43 -27.47
C ILE A 85 7.84 -6.56 -27.61
N ARG A 86 8.60 -5.88 -26.74
CA ARG A 86 10.05 -6.01 -26.62
C ARG A 86 10.40 -6.76 -25.35
N ILE A 87 10.88 -7.99 -25.48
CA ILE A 87 11.45 -8.77 -24.38
C ILE A 87 12.93 -8.41 -24.27
N LYS A 88 13.32 -7.64 -23.26
CA LYS A 88 14.72 -7.28 -23.00
C LYS A 88 15.32 -8.29 -22.02
N MET A 89 16.41 -8.94 -22.43
CA MET A 89 17.24 -9.77 -21.55
C MET A 89 18.18 -8.84 -20.81
N VAL A 90 18.16 -8.93 -19.49
CA VAL A 90 18.88 -8.02 -18.59
C VAL A 90 19.64 -8.87 -17.58
N LYS A 91 20.85 -8.46 -17.21
CA LYS A 91 21.58 -9.12 -16.12
C LYS A 91 20.78 -8.97 -14.83
N SER A 92 20.80 -9.98 -13.97
CA SER A 92 20.05 -9.98 -12.70
C SER A 92 20.42 -8.79 -11.81
N THR A 93 21.64 -8.27 -11.95
CA THR A 93 22.15 -7.06 -11.27
C THR A 93 21.51 -5.76 -11.75
N ASP A 94 20.95 -5.73 -12.95
CA ASP A 94 20.45 -4.51 -13.61
C ASP A 94 18.92 -4.43 -13.58
N LEU A 95 18.24 -5.43 -13.01
CA LEU A 95 16.81 -5.37 -12.76
C LEU A 95 16.54 -4.51 -11.52
N LEU A 96 15.54 -3.62 -11.64
CA LEU A 96 15.05 -2.84 -10.50
C LEU A 96 14.45 -3.79 -9.47
N GLU A 97 15.16 -3.98 -8.37
CA GLU A 97 14.74 -4.76 -7.24
C GLU A 97 13.88 -3.89 -6.31
N ARG A 98 12.58 -4.15 -6.26
CA ARG A 98 11.70 -3.48 -5.30
C ARG A 98 11.91 -4.09 -3.91
N ILE A 99 12.24 -3.26 -2.93
CA ILE A 99 12.35 -3.62 -1.52
C ILE A 99 11.31 -2.82 -0.77
N ARG A 100 10.43 -3.53 -0.05
CA ARG A 100 9.48 -2.85 0.82
C ARG A 100 10.17 -2.58 2.16
N VAL A 101 9.97 -1.40 2.69
CA VAL A 101 10.55 -0.92 3.93
C VAL A 101 9.40 -0.53 4.83
N LYS A 102 9.18 -1.31 5.88
CA LYS A 102 8.23 -0.93 6.94
C LYS A 102 8.90 0.04 7.87
N ILE A 103 8.21 1.12 8.21
CA ILE A 103 8.70 2.12 9.17
C ILE A 103 7.85 2.02 10.43
N GLN A 104 8.52 1.80 11.56
CA GLN A 104 7.91 1.74 12.90
C GLN A 104 8.60 2.71 13.84
N MET A 105 7.82 3.40 14.67
CA MET A 105 8.31 4.22 15.77
C MET A 105 8.22 3.46 17.09
N ILE A 106 9.33 3.40 17.82
CA ILE A 106 9.35 2.89 19.19
C ILE A 106 9.55 4.07 20.13
N GLY A 107 8.47 4.45 20.82
CA GLY A 107 8.46 5.62 21.69
C GLY A 107 8.66 6.93 20.93
N THR A 108 9.35 7.89 21.53
CA THR A 108 9.54 9.24 20.96
C THR A 108 10.86 9.44 20.20
N SER A 109 11.79 8.49 20.30
CA SER A 109 13.17 8.69 19.86
C SER A 109 13.80 7.54 19.08
N ARG A 110 13.06 6.48 18.76
CA ARG A 110 13.60 5.34 18.00
C ARG A 110 12.73 5.02 16.80
N ILE A 111 13.37 4.74 15.67
CA ILE A 111 12.72 4.26 14.45
C ILE A 111 13.31 2.91 14.08
N ILE A 112 12.46 1.95 13.74
CA ILE A 112 12.83 0.69 13.12
C ILE A 112 12.44 0.75 11.64
N LEU A 113 13.40 0.43 10.77
CA LEU A 113 13.16 0.18 9.36
C LEU A 113 13.26 -1.32 9.11
N THR A 114 12.15 -1.98 8.77
CA THR A 114 12.12 -3.42 8.47
C THR A 114 12.08 -3.64 6.97
N LEU A 115 13.16 -4.18 6.41
CA LEU A 115 13.26 -4.52 4.99
C LEU A 115 12.52 -5.84 4.71
N SER A 116 11.79 -5.91 3.60
CA SER A 116 11.12 -7.15 3.18
C SER A 116 12.09 -8.29 2.88
N LYS A 117 13.34 -7.94 2.52
CA LYS A 117 14.44 -8.87 2.30
C LYS A 117 15.77 -8.18 2.55
N ARG A 118 16.79 -8.97 2.88
CA ARG A 118 18.15 -8.47 3.10
C ARG A 118 18.75 -7.97 1.79
N ASN A 119 19.23 -6.72 1.78
CA ASN A 119 19.94 -6.16 0.63
C ASN A 119 21.08 -5.24 1.10
N ARG A 120 22.31 -5.57 0.66
CA ARG A 120 23.54 -4.87 1.06
C ARG A 120 23.64 -3.43 0.54
N VAL A 121 23.07 -3.16 -0.64
CA VAL A 121 23.11 -1.82 -1.23
C VAL A 121 22.15 -0.90 -0.49
N ALA A 122 20.94 -1.37 -0.18
CA ALA A 122 19.98 -0.65 0.65
C ALA A 122 20.55 -0.39 2.06
N GLU A 123 21.15 -1.41 2.68
CA GLU A 123 21.82 -1.29 3.99
C GLU A 123 22.94 -0.22 3.97
N ARG A 124 23.83 -0.28 2.98
CA ARG A 124 24.92 0.69 2.84
C ARG A 124 24.40 2.11 2.64
N TYR A 125 23.36 2.28 1.84
CA TYR A 125 22.73 3.57 1.62
C TYR A 125 22.10 4.13 2.90
N ILE A 126 21.29 3.32 3.60
CA ILE A 126 20.63 3.72 4.85
C ILE A 126 21.69 4.08 5.90
N LYS A 127 22.73 3.27 6.05
CA LYS A 127 23.84 3.56 6.96
C LYS A 127 24.56 4.86 6.62
N ALA A 128 24.85 5.11 5.34
CA ALA A 128 25.49 6.35 4.90
C ALA A 128 24.58 7.57 5.12
N MET A 129 23.28 7.41 4.93
CA MET A 129 22.30 8.49 5.03
C MET A 129 22.04 8.91 6.49
N PHE A 130 21.89 7.93 7.39
CA PHE A 130 21.57 8.20 8.79
C PHE A 130 22.81 8.36 9.68
N GLY A 131 23.98 7.92 9.23
CA GLY A 131 25.27 8.20 9.85
C GLY A 131 25.27 7.90 11.36
N SER A 132 25.44 8.92 12.19
CA SER A 132 25.44 8.83 13.65
C SER A 132 24.12 8.38 14.28
N HIS A 133 23.01 8.46 13.54
CA HIS A 133 21.70 8.00 13.99
C HIS A 133 21.48 6.49 13.75
N TYR A 134 22.35 5.85 12.98
CA TYR A 134 22.31 4.40 12.75
C TYR A 134 22.92 3.67 13.94
N ILE A 135 22.12 2.83 14.61
CA ILE A 135 22.58 2.04 15.76
C ILE A 135 23.13 0.69 15.29
N GLY A 136 22.42 0.02 14.38
CA GLY A 136 22.79 -1.32 13.94
C GLY A 136 21.69 -1.98 13.12
N MET A 137 21.97 -3.21 12.66
CA MET A 137 21.02 -4.05 11.96
C MET A 137 20.96 -5.43 12.61
N SER A 138 19.74 -5.93 12.84
CA SER A 138 19.47 -7.32 13.19
C SER A 138 18.61 -7.94 12.11
N GLN A 139 19.09 -9.01 11.47
CA GLN A 139 18.38 -9.67 10.36
C GLN A 139 18.02 -8.71 9.21
N ASN A 140 16.75 -8.27 9.13
CA ASN A 140 16.25 -7.30 8.16
C ASN A 140 15.77 -5.98 8.81
N GLU A 141 15.95 -5.83 10.11
CA GLU A 141 15.55 -4.66 10.88
C GLU A 141 16.75 -3.75 11.11
N ILE A 142 16.60 -2.48 10.74
CA ILE A 142 17.59 -1.43 10.96
C ILE A 142 17.07 -0.52 12.07
N TYR A 143 17.87 -0.35 13.11
CA TYR A 143 17.54 0.46 14.27
C TYR A 143 18.17 1.84 14.14
N LEU A 144 17.33 2.86 14.22
CA LEU A 144 17.71 4.27 14.19
C LEU A 144 17.34 4.95 15.51
N GLN A 145 18.18 5.87 15.97
CA GLN A 145 17.90 6.70 17.15
C GLN A 145 17.91 8.17 16.77
N SER A 146 16.82 8.85 17.13
CA SER A 146 16.73 10.30 17.13
C SER A 146 17.65 10.84 18.23
N GLY A 147 18.71 11.52 17.80
CA GLY A 147 19.70 12.15 18.69
C GLY A 147 19.99 13.61 18.37
N ASN A 148 19.44 14.15 17.26
CA ASN A 148 19.71 15.50 16.80
C ASN A 148 18.47 16.08 16.09
N GLU A 149 18.33 17.41 16.04
CA GLU A 149 17.25 18.13 15.34
C GLU A 149 17.17 17.77 13.85
N PHE A 150 18.30 17.43 13.22
CA PHE A 150 18.39 17.04 11.81
C PHE A 150 17.96 15.59 11.50
N PHE A 151 17.61 14.80 12.53
CA PHE A 151 17.17 13.42 12.34
C PHE A 151 15.93 13.34 11.45
N TRP A 152 14.91 14.15 11.75
CA TRP A 152 13.65 14.16 11.01
C TRP A 152 13.82 14.66 9.58
N GLU A 153 14.71 15.63 9.36
CA GLU A 153 15.05 16.08 8.00
C GLU A 153 15.67 14.94 7.18
N SER A 154 16.51 14.12 7.82
CA SER A 154 17.12 12.94 7.20
C SER A 154 16.09 11.86 6.89
N VAL A 155 15.11 11.64 7.79
CA VAL A 155 13.98 10.71 7.56
C VAL A 155 13.12 11.18 6.37
N MET A 156 12.78 12.48 6.31
CA MET A 156 11.98 13.02 5.21
C MET A 156 12.72 12.94 3.87
N ARG A 157 14.03 13.23 3.86
CA ARG A 157 14.90 13.06 2.69
C ARG A 157 14.99 11.59 2.27
N PHE A 158 15.00 10.66 3.22
CA PHE A 158 15.04 9.22 2.97
C PHE A 158 13.76 8.73 2.31
N ILE A 159 12.61 9.15 2.82
CA ILE A 159 11.29 8.84 2.26
C ILE A 159 11.11 9.44 0.86
N GLY A 160 11.65 10.64 0.63
CA GLY A 160 11.62 11.29 -0.69
C GLY A 160 12.44 10.55 -1.74
N ASN A 161 13.55 9.91 -1.35
CA ASN A 161 14.46 9.20 -2.24
C ASN A 161 14.06 7.73 -2.43
N ARG A 162 13.11 7.50 -3.33
CA ARG A 162 12.52 6.17 -3.58
C ARG A 162 13.38 5.24 -4.46
N ILE A 163 14.42 5.76 -5.12
CA ILE A 163 15.25 5.00 -6.05
C ILE A 163 16.72 5.13 -5.64
N ILE A 164 17.38 4.00 -5.41
CA ILE A 164 18.80 3.90 -5.07
C ILE A 164 19.44 2.88 -6.01
N HIS A 165 20.23 3.33 -6.99
CA HIS A 165 20.79 2.45 -8.03
C HIS A 165 19.71 1.60 -8.73
N ASN A 166 19.80 0.28 -8.62
CA ASN A 166 18.86 -0.70 -9.14
C ASN A 166 17.82 -1.12 -8.07
N ILE A 167 17.62 -0.34 -7.01
CA ILE A 167 16.67 -0.66 -5.94
C ILE A 167 15.59 0.42 -5.90
N VAL A 168 14.34 -0.03 -5.84
CA VAL A 168 13.20 0.84 -5.55
C VAL A 168 12.76 0.56 -4.12
N LEU A 169 12.84 1.57 -3.24
CA LEU A 169 12.29 1.51 -1.91
C LEU A 169 10.81 1.86 -1.96
N SER A 170 9.97 0.92 -1.53
CA SER A 170 8.55 1.13 -1.29
C SER A 170 8.34 1.21 0.21
N PHE A 171 7.78 2.30 0.72
CA PHE A 171 7.61 2.51 2.15
C PHE A 171 6.20 2.11 2.58
N GLU A 172 6.12 1.19 3.53
CA GLU A 172 4.89 0.82 4.22
C GLU A 172 4.96 1.43 5.63
N TYR A 173 3.99 2.25 6.00
CA TYR A 173 3.98 2.86 7.33
C TYR A 173 3.07 2.02 8.23
N SER A 174 3.63 1.43 9.29
CA SER A 174 2.86 0.58 10.21
C SER A 174 2.24 1.36 11.36
N ASP A 175 2.80 2.50 11.74
CA ASP A 175 2.27 3.34 12.84
C ASP A 175 1.56 4.60 12.36
N PHE A 176 1.70 4.93 11.07
CA PHE A 176 0.79 5.85 10.41
C PHE A 176 -0.27 4.98 9.77
N ASN A 177 -1.41 4.80 10.43
CA ASN A 177 -2.61 4.23 9.82
C ASN A 177 -2.82 4.89 8.45
N ALA A 178 -2.42 4.20 7.39
CA ALA A 178 -2.29 4.76 6.05
C ALA A 178 -3.65 5.10 5.41
N ASP A 179 -4.75 4.78 6.09
CA ASP A 179 -6.12 5.18 5.72
C ASP A 179 -6.49 6.58 6.23
N GLU A 180 -5.67 7.19 7.09
CA GLU A 180 -5.93 8.50 7.64
C GLU A 180 -4.61 9.27 7.88
N ILE A 181 -4.13 9.97 6.84
CA ILE A 181 -3.41 11.23 7.06
C ILE A 181 -4.46 12.24 7.57
N THR A 182 -4.96 12.02 8.79
CA THR A 182 -5.78 12.99 9.50
C THR A 182 -4.83 13.82 10.36
N PHE A 183 -4.62 15.07 9.98
CA PHE A 183 -4.12 16.15 10.84
C PHE A 183 -5.06 16.47 12.01
N LEU A 184 -5.95 15.53 12.34
CA LEU A 184 -6.97 15.67 13.35
C LEU A 184 -6.34 15.41 14.71
N THR A 185 -6.58 16.33 15.62
CA THR A 185 -6.34 16.15 17.04
C THR A 185 -7.10 14.92 17.56
N SER A 186 -6.66 14.34 18.68
CA SER A 186 -7.36 13.21 19.32
C SER A 186 -8.85 13.52 19.56
N GLN A 187 -9.16 14.78 19.87
CA GLN A 187 -10.52 15.27 20.08
C GLN A 187 -11.37 15.24 18.80
N GLU A 188 -10.81 15.64 17.65
CA GLU A 188 -11.52 15.59 16.37
C GLU A 188 -11.73 14.14 15.88
N LYS A 189 -10.80 13.23 16.17
CA LYS A 189 -10.97 11.79 15.88
C LYS A 189 -12.09 11.19 16.70
N GLU A 190 -12.11 11.46 18.00
CA GLU A 190 -13.18 11.00 18.89
C GLU A 190 -14.55 11.55 18.46
N LEU A 191 -14.60 12.82 18.05
CA LEU A 191 -15.82 13.42 17.54
C LEU A 191 -16.32 12.73 16.27
N ARG A 192 -15.44 12.48 15.28
CA ARG A 192 -15.79 11.73 14.07
C ARG A 192 -16.30 10.32 14.35
N GLN A 193 -15.69 9.62 15.32
CA GLN A 193 -16.16 8.32 15.77
C GLN A 193 -17.56 8.41 16.37
N CYS A 194 -17.86 9.46 17.14
CA CYS A 194 -19.20 9.68 17.68
C CYS A 194 -20.24 9.90 16.56
N TYR A 195 -19.91 10.66 15.51
CA TYR A 195 -20.79 10.82 14.34
C TYR A 195 -21.01 9.49 13.62
N ALA A 196 -19.95 8.70 13.42
CA ALA A 196 -20.04 7.37 12.80
C ALA A 196 -20.89 6.38 13.61
N ILE A 197 -20.79 6.38 14.95
CA ILE A 197 -21.62 5.55 15.84
C ILE A 197 -23.12 5.88 15.68
N LEU A 198 -23.46 7.12 15.33
CA LEU A 198 -24.83 7.57 15.08
C LEU A 198 -25.25 7.47 13.60
N ASP A 199 -24.52 6.72 12.77
CA ASP A 199 -24.71 6.64 11.32
C ASP A 199 -24.81 8.03 10.66
N SER A 200 -24.02 8.98 11.17
CA SER A 200 -23.98 10.37 10.69
C SER A 200 -22.65 10.71 10.05
N GLN A 201 -22.69 11.63 9.08
CA GLN A 201 -21.50 12.22 8.51
C GLN A 201 -21.01 13.34 9.42
N PHE A 202 -19.69 13.50 9.49
CA PHE A 202 -19.09 14.59 10.26
C PHE A 202 -19.49 15.94 9.64
N GLY A 203 -20.08 16.82 10.44
CA GLY A 203 -20.63 18.11 9.98
C GLY A 203 -22.10 18.08 9.59
N ASP A 204 -22.79 16.94 9.76
CA ASP A 204 -24.25 16.90 9.65
C ASP A 204 -24.91 17.80 10.71
N ASP A 205 -26.02 18.44 10.32
CA ASP A 205 -26.80 19.32 11.20
C ASP A 205 -27.24 18.60 12.49
N PHE A 206 -27.17 19.29 13.62
CA PHE A 206 -27.46 18.74 14.93
C PHE A 206 -28.90 18.20 15.03
N GLU A 207 -29.86 18.82 14.31
CA GLU A 207 -31.23 18.30 14.23
C GLU A 207 -31.29 16.92 13.54
N LEU A 208 -30.47 16.70 12.51
CA LEU A 208 -30.36 15.43 11.81
C LEU A 208 -29.69 14.36 12.69
N VAL A 209 -28.62 14.72 13.39
CA VAL A 209 -27.93 13.85 14.36
C VAL A 209 -28.89 13.43 15.48
N LYS A 210 -29.66 14.38 16.02
CA LYS A 210 -30.69 14.10 17.04
C LYS A 210 -31.77 13.14 16.53
N LYS A 211 -32.22 13.31 15.28
CA LYS A 211 -33.20 12.41 14.65
C LYS A 211 -32.65 10.98 14.50
N ARG A 212 -31.39 10.83 14.09
CA ARG A 212 -30.72 9.52 13.98
C ARG A 212 -30.48 8.88 15.33
N TYR A 213 -30.04 9.65 16.34
CA TYR A 213 -29.96 9.20 17.72
C TYR A 213 -31.31 8.65 18.21
N LEU A 214 -32.42 9.39 18.03
CA LEU A 214 -33.74 8.93 18.46
C LEU A 214 -34.18 7.64 17.75
N LYS A 215 -33.79 7.45 16.49
CA LYS A 215 -34.04 6.21 15.75
C LYS A 215 -33.25 5.04 16.34
N LEU A 216 -31.94 5.21 16.53
CA LEU A 216 -31.04 4.19 17.08
C LEU A 216 -31.37 3.86 18.54
N ALA A 217 -31.68 4.87 19.36
CA ALA A 217 -32.07 4.67 20.76
C ALA A 217 -33.39 3.91 20.89
N ARG A 218 -34.31 4.04 19.93
CA ARG A 218 -35.52 3.20 19.87
C ARG A 218 -35.19 1.79 19.40
N GLU A 219 -34.35 1.63 18.40
CA GLU A 219 -33.98 0.32 17.87
C GLU A 219 -33.21 -0.55 18.88
N TYR A 220 -32.29 0.07 19.62
CA TYR A 220 -31.40 -0.62 20.57
C TYR A 220 -31.81 -0.39 22.04
N HIS A 221 -33.05 0.05 22.32
CA HIS A 221 -33.50 0.23 23.70
C HIS A 221 -33.51 -1.12 24.44
N PRO A 222 -32.98 -1.21 25.67
CA PRO A 222 -32.97 -2.47 26.43
C PRO A 222 -34.38 -3.08 26.58
N ASP A 223 -35.42 -2.25 26.72
CA ASP A 223 -36.81 -2.72 26.82
C ASP A 223 -37.39 -3.33 25.53
N ASN A 224 -36.75 -3.11 24.37
CA ASN A 224 -37.20 -3.68 23.10
C ASN A 224 -36.59 -5.05 22.81
N PHE A 225 -35.67 -5.53 23.66
CA PHE A 225 -34.99 -6.80 23.48
C PHE A 225 -35.26 -7.74 24.65
N TYR A 226 -36.21 -8.66 24.46
CA TYR A 226 -36.48 -9.80 25.35
C TYR A 226 -35.80 -11.05 24.78
N GLY A 227 -34.46 -11.05 24.74
CA GLY A 227 -33.68 -12.20 24.26
C GLY A 227 -33.53 -13.28 25.33
N GLU A 228 -33.54 -14.56 24.94
CA GLU A 228 -33.34 -15.70 25.86
C GLU A 228 -31.85 -15.89 26.25
N ASN A 229 -30.91 -15.21 25.59
CA ASN A 229 -29.46 -15.33 25.79
C ASN A 229 -28.83 -14.10 26.48
N GLU A 230 -28.22 -14.29 27.65
CA GLU A 230 -27.55 -13.22 28.42
C GLU A 230 -26.48 -12.45 27.63
N LYS A 231 -25.78 -13.12 26.71
CA LYS A 231 -24.73 -12.50 25.87
C LYS A 231 -25.31 -11.48 24.88
N GLU A 232 -26.46 -11.78 24.29
CA GLU A 232 -27.10 -10.88 23.35
C GLU A 232 -27.65 -9.64 24.09
N ILE A 233 -28.23 -9.82 25.27
CA ILE A 233 -28.67 -8.71 26.12
C ILE A 233 -27.49 -7.78 26.47
N LEU A 234 -26.32 -8.35 26.77
CA LEU A 234 -25.10 -7.58 27.06
C LEU A 234 -24.58 -6.80 25.83
N ASP A 235 -24.59 -7.41 24.65
CA ASP A 235 -24.16 -6.75 23.41
C ASP A 235 -25.12 -5.61 23.02
N TYR A 236 -26.43 -5.79 23.20
CA TYR A 236 -27.42 -4.75 22.94
C TYR A 236 -27.32 -3.59 23.93
N THR A 237 -27.16 -3.87 25.24
CA THR A 237 -26.98 -2.83 26.26
C THR A 237 -25.68 -2.06 26.07
N THR A 238 -24.57 -2.73 25.76
CA THR A 238 -23.30 -2.04 25.46
C THR A 238 -23.40 -1.17 24.20
N LYS A 239 -24.13 -1.61 23.17
CA LYS A 239 -24.40 -0.80 21.97
C LYS A 239 -25.26 0.42 22.30
N PHE A 240 -26.29 0.27 23.12
CA PHE A 240 -27.12 1.38 23.59
C PHE A 240 -26.33 2.43 24.38
N HIS A 241 -25.45 1.98 25.28
CA HIS A 241 -24.55 2.87 26.02
C HIS A 241 -23.63 3.65 25.07
N LYS A 242 -23.01 3.00 24.09
CA LYS A 242 -22.17 3.65 23.08
C LYS A 242 -22.92 4.72 22.27
N ILE A 243 -24.15 4.41 21.83
CA ILE A 243 -25.02 5.37 21.12
C ILE A 243 -25.33 6.59 22.00
N THR A 244 -25.63 6.36 23.28
CA THR A 244 -25.97 7.43 24.24
C THR A 244 -24.77 8.32 24.55
N GLU A 245 -23.59 7.72 24.74
CA GLU A 245 -22.34 8.45 24.98
C GLU A 245 -21.92 9.27 23.77
N ALA A 246 -21.98 8.69 22.56
CA ALA A 246 -21.67 9.40 21.32
C ALA A 246 -22.53 10.68 21.14
N TYR A 247 -23.84 10.59 21.40
CA TYR A 247 -24.73 11.75 21.33
C TYR A 247 -24.42 12.81 22.40
N LYS A 248 -24.08 12.41 23.63
CA LYS A 248 -23.69 13.33 24.70
C LYS A 248 -22.39 14.07 24.37
N THR A 249 -21.42 13.38 23.78
CA THR A 249 -20.14 13.96 23.36
C THR A 249 -20.35 15.01 22.27
N ILE A 250 -21.12 14.68 21.21
CA ILE A 250 -21.45 15.64 20.14
C ILE A 250 -22.22 16.85 20.70
N LYS A 251 -23.20 16.62 21.58
CA LYS A 251 -23.97 17.72 22.19
C LYS A 251 -23.07 18.66 23.00
N ARG A 252 -22.07 18.13 23.71
CA ARG A 252 -21.14 18.94 24.50
C ARG A 252 -20.24 19.79 23.61
N THR A 253 -19.77 19.26 22.49
CA THR A 253 -18.91 19.99 21.53
C THR A 253 -19.67 21.08 20.80
N GLU A 254 -20.93 20.83 20.39
CA GLU A 254 -21.78 21.86 19.76
C GLU A 254 -22.06 23.05 20.71
N HIS A 255 -22.29 22.79 22.00
CA HIS A 255 -22.48 23.84 23.01
C HIS A 255 -21.20 24.66 23.32
N LEU A 256 -20.01 24.11 23.07
CA LEU A 256 -18.74 24.81 23.25
C LEU A 256 -18.45 25.78 22.08
N HIS A 257 -19.02 25.56 20.90
CA HIS A 257 -18.86 26.42 19.72
C HIS A 257 -19.89 27.56 19.64
N THR A 258 -20.90 27.58 20.51
CA THR A 258 -21.96 28.61 20.56
C THR A 258 -21.82 29.64 21.69
N ASN A 259 -20.72 29.60 22.46
CA ASN A 259 -20.35 30.62 23.45
C ASN A 259 -19.08 31.35 23.01
#